data_AF-A0A7C7EXR5-F1
#
_entry.id   AF-A0A7C7EXR5-F1
#
_cell.length_a   1.000
_cell.length_b   1.000
_cell.length_c   1.000
_cell.angle_alpha   90.00
_cell.angle_beta   90.00
_cell.angle_gamma   90.00
#
_symmetry.space_group_name_H-M   'P 1'
#
loop_
_entity.id
_entity.type
_entity.pdbx_description
1 polymer ?
#
loop_
_entity_poly.entity_id
_entity_poly.type
_entity_poly.pdbx_seq_one_letter_code
_entity_poly.pdbx_strand_id
1 'polypeptide(L)'
;MKNMKKAQKIVLICFAVILLLLCAELLLRPRASKNSLATLLYNWGKYRSASKIWDPLAEKHDADAIPKGNAAKSRYRQGDYDSAERLLDEALKDGKEQARLHYDRGNAQYRKDDLDQALESYKAAMLADPDDQDAKSNYELVLNRKGYKKPQKEDYQEDEQEQETPQNDYDNTLNALDEQESLDRQRQDHQTQIPRERWW
;
A
#
# COMPACT_ATOMS: atom_id res chain seq x y z
N MET A 1 -39.63 19.82 -36.23
CA MET A 1 -39.62 18.38 -35.87
C MET A 1 -38.57 17.52 -36.61
N LYS A 2 -38.40 17.62 -37.94
CA LYS A 2 -37.49 16.74 -38.72
C LYS A 2 -36.00 16.88 -38.33
N ASN A 3 -35.54 18.09 -37.99
CA ASN A 3 -34.15 18.35 -37.60
C ASN A 3 -33.81 17.82 -36.20
N MET A 4 -34.76 17.86 -35.26
CA MET A 4 -34.57 17.29 -33.91
C MET A 4 -34.36 15.77 -33.95
N LYS A 5 -35.11 15.05 -34.79
CA LYS A 5 -34.95 13.59 -34.96
C LYS A 5 -33.61 13.22 -35.61
N LYS A 6 -33.04 14.08 -36.47
CA LYS A 6 -31.70 13.89 -37.04
C LYS A 6 -30.59 14.09 -36.00
N ALA A 7 -30.68 15.16 -35.21
CA ALA A 7 -29.73 15.43 -34.13
C ALA A 7 -29.71 14.28 -33.10
N GLN A 8 -30.88 13.77 -32.69
CA GLN A 8 -30.98 12.62 -31.79
C GLN A 8 -30.29 11.36 -32.34
N LYS A 9 -30.43 11.09 -33.65
CA LYS A 9 -29.74 9.95 -34.29
C LYS A 9 -28.23 10.13 -34.30
N ILE A 10 -27.73 11.34 -34.55
CA ILE A 10 -26.29 11.62 -34.52
C ILE A 10 -25.75 11.41 -33.11
N VAL A 11 -26.44 11.93 -32.09
CA VAL A 11 -26.05 11.73 -30.68
C VAL A 11 -26.01 10.24 -30.31
N LEU A 12 -27.01 9.45 -30.71
CA LEU A 12 -27.03 8.00 -30.48
C LEU A 12 -25.89 7.26 -31.20
N ILE A 13 -25.56 7.65 -32.43
CA ILE A 13 -24.43 7.08 -33.19
C ILE A 13 -23.10 7.43 -32.49
N CYS A 14 -22.90 8.69 -32.11
CA CYS A 14 -21.71 9.12 -31.37
C CYS A 14 -21.58 8.35 -30.05
N PHE A 15 -22.67 8.19 -29.30
CA PHE A 15 -22.69 7.40 -28.07
C PHE A 15 -22.33 5.93 -28.32
N ALA A 16 -22.89 5.31 -29.36
CA ALA A 16 -22.57 3.93 -29.73
C ALA A 16 -21.10 3.76 -30.15
N VAL A 17 -20.53 4.72 -30.88
CA VAL A 17 -19.11 4.72 -31.26
C VAL A 17 -18.22 4.85 -30.02
N ILE A 18 -18.54 5.76 -29.09
CA ILE A 18 -17.80 5.88 -27.82
C ILE A 18 -17.87 4.57 -27.03
N LEU A 19 -19.04 3.96 -26.93
CA LEU A 19 -19.22 2.70 -26.20
C LEU A 19 -18.42 1.55 -26.86
N LEU A 20 -18.37 1.51 -28.19
CA LEU A 20 -17.55 0.55 -28.94
C LEU A 20 -16.06 0.77 -28.70
N LEU A 21 -15.58 2.02 -28.71
CA LEU A 21 -14.19 2.34 -28.42
C LEU A 21 -13.79 1.96 -26.98
N LEU A 22 -14.66 2.18 -26.00
CA LEU A 22 -14.45 1.75 -24.62
C LEU A 22 -14.40 0.21 -24.49
N CYS A 23 -15.29 -0.49 -25.20
CA CYS A 23 -15.26 -1.97 -25.25
C CYS A 23 -13.98 -2.48 -25.91
N ALA A 24 -13.54 -1.84 -26.99
CA ALA A 24 -12.28 -2.16 -27.66
C ALA A 24 -11.08 -1.93 -26.73
N GLU A 25 -11.05 -0.83 -25.98
CA GLU A 25 -9.98 -0.55 -25.01
C GLU A 25 -9.92 -1.61 -23.90
N LEU A 26 -11.08 -2.06 -23.38
CA LEU A 26 -11.16 -3.11 -22.38
C LEU A 26 -10.64 -4.47 -22.90
N LEU A 27 -10.92 -4.77 -24.18
CA LEU A 27 -10.42 -5.96 -24.86
C LEU A 27 -8.91 -5.87 -25.15
N LEU A 28 -8.42 -4.68 -25.50
CA LEU A 28 -7.01 -4.41 -25.80
C LEU A 28 -6.14 -4.36 -24.53
N ARG A 29 -6.73 -4.17 -23.35
CA ARG A 29 -6.03 -4.17 -22.04
C ARG A 29 -6.49 -5.33 -21.14
N PRO A 30 -6.29 -6.60 -21.53
CA PRO A 30 -6.80 -7.75 -20.79
C PRO A 30 -6.22 -7.90 -19.38
N ARG A 31 -5.06 -7.28 -19.10
CA ARG A 31 -4.44 -7.31 -17.76
C ARG A 31 -5.20 -6.45 -16.77
N ALA A 32 -5.54 -5.23 -17.16
CA ALA A 32 -6.28 -4.30 -16.30
C ALA A 32 -7.67 -4.84 -15.96
N SER A 33 -8.39 -5.37 -16.96
CA SER A 33 -9.72 -5.95 -16.75
C SER A 33 -9.69 -7.19 -15.84
N LYS A 34 -8.69 -8.07 -16.01
CA LYS A 34 -8.48 -9.22 -15.11
C LYS A 34 -8.13 -8.78 -13.68
N ASN A 35 -7.26 -7.78 -13.52
CA ASN A 35 -6.94 -7.24 -12.21
C ASN A 35 -8.19 -6.69 -11.51
N SER A 36 -8.99 -5.89 -12.21
CA SER A 36 -10.25 -5.35 -11.66
C SER A 36 -11.22 -6.46 -11.26
N LEU A 37 -11.38 -7.51 -12.08
CA LEU A 37 -12.22 -8.66 -11.75
C LEU A 37 -11.74 -9.38 -10.49
N ALA A 38 -10.43 -9.61 -10.37
CA ALA A 38 -9.84 -10.23 -9.19
C ALA A 38 -10.06 -9.38 -7.93
N THR A 39 -9.92 -8.05 -8.03
CA THR A 39 -10.23 -7.12 -6.94
C THR A 39 -11.69 -7.24 -6.48
N LEU A 40 -12.64 -7.33 -7.41
CA LEU A 40 -14.06 -7.52 -7.07
C LEU A 40 -14.29 -8.84 -6.33
N LEU A 41 -13.68 -9.93 -6.81
CA LEU A 41 -13.76 -11.23 -6.14
C LEU A 41 -13.17 -11.18 -4.73
N TYR A 42 -12.03 -10.50 -4.56
CA TYR A 42 -11.42 -10.28 -3.26
C TYR A 42 -12.34 -9.50 -2.31
N ASN A 43 -12.95 -8.41 -2.79
CA ASN A 43 -13.89 -7.60 -2.00
C ASN A 43 -15.14 -8.39 -1.58
N TRP A 44 -15.56 -9.37 -2.38
CA TRP A 44 -16.64 -10.31 -2.02
C TRP A 44 -16.19 -11.48 -1.13
N GLY A 45 -14.97 -11.44 -0.60
CA GLY A 45 -14.43 -12.49 0.26
C GLY A 45 -14.00 -13.76 -0.47
N LYS A 46 -14.06 -13.79 -1.81
CA LYS A 46 -13.69 -14.95 -2.63
C LYS A 46 -12.19 -14.97 -2.92
N TYR A 47 -11.37 -14.98 -1.87
CA TYR A 47 -9.90 -14.86 -1.96
C TYR A 47 -9.28 -15.94 -2.85
N ARG A 48 -9.67 -17.20 -2.68
CA ARG A 48 -9.17 -18.29 -3.55
C ARG A 48 -9.50 -18.08 -5.03
N SER A 49 -10.65 -17.47 -5.34
CA SER A 49 -11.02 -17.17 -6.73
C SER A 49 -10.23 -15.98 -7.26
N ALA A 50 -9.99 -14.96 -6.43
CA ALA A 50 -9.14 -13.82 -6.77
C ALA A 50 -7.69 -14.26 -7.04
N SER A 51 -7.12 -15.12 -6.19
CA SER A 51 -5.78 -15.70 -6.39
C SER A 51 -5.64 -16.41 -7.73
N LYS A 52 -6.62 -17.22 -8.14
CA LYS A 52 -6.58 -17.89 -9.45
C LYS A 52 -6.43 -16.94 -10.64
N ILE A 53 -6.80 -15.66 -10.49
CA ILE A 53 -6.64 -14.64 -11.52
C ILE A 53 -5.32 -13.87 -11.31
N TRP A 54 -4.97 -13.52 -10.07
CA TRP A 54 -3.75 -12.76 -9.79
C TRP A 54 -2.46 -13.57 -9.89
N ASP A 55 -2.45 -14.85 -9.50
CA ASP A 55 -1.25 -15.71 -9.57
C ASP A 55 -0.63 -15.72 -10.99
N PRO A 56 -1.36 -16.03 -12.08
CA PRO A 56 -0.78 -16.01 -13.42
C PRO A 56 -0.46 -14.59 -13.93
N LEU A 57 -1.01 -13.54 -13.30
CA LEU A 57 -0.62 -12.16 -13.61
C LEU A 57 0.68 -11.77 -12.91
N ALA A 58 0.92 -12.30 -11.71
CA ALA A 58 2.10 -12.04 -10.88
C ALA A 58 3.35 -12.81 -11.37
N GLU A 59 3.17 -14.00 -11.95
CA GLU A 59 4.28 -14.84 -12.46
C GLU A 59 4.95 -14.29 -13.73
N LYS A 60 4.31 -13.38 -14.46
CA LYS A 60 4.89 -12.89 -15.71
C LYS A 60 6.07 -11.96 -15.42
N HIS A 61 7.15 -12.09 -16.20
CA HIS A 61 8.39 -11.35 -16.00
C HIS A 61 8.22 -9.82 -16.09
N ASP A 62 7.19 -9.35 -16.79
CA ASP A 62 6.78 -7.95 -16.90
C ASP A 62 5.71 -7.54 -15.85
N ALA A 63 5.49 -8.34 -14.81
CA ALA A 63 4.51 -8.03 -13.77
C ALA A 63 5.03 -6.91 -12.87
N ASP A 64 4.37 -5.75 -12.95
CA ASP A 64 4.49 -4.63 -12.03
C ASP A 64 4.20 -5.04 -10.57
N ALA A 65 4.50 -4.17 -9.60
CA ALA A 65 4.18 -4.35 -8.19
C ALA A 65 2.69 -4.70 -7.93
N ILE A 66 1.76 -4.14 -8.72
CA ILE A 66 0.32 -4.18 -8.43
C ILE A 66 -0.24 -5.62 -8.39
N PRO A 67 -0.10 -6.48 -9.44
CA PRO A 67 -0.66 -7.83 -9.39
C PRO A 67 -0.01 -8.70 -8.32
N LYS A 68 1.28 -8.52 -8.05
CA LYS A 68 2.02 -9.25 -7.00
C LYS A 68 1.52 -8.85 -5.60
N GLY A 69 1.44 -7.55 -5.31
CA GLY A 69 0.90 -7.04 -4.04
C GLY A 69 -0.56 -7.47 -3.83
N ASN A 70 -1.39 -7.49 -4.88
CA ASN A 70 -2.76 -7.95 -4.78
C ASN A 70 -2.87 -9.47 -4.59
N ALA A 71 -2.03 -10.26 -5.27
CA ALA A 71 -1.91 -11.70 -5.03
C ALA A 71 -1.53 -11.96 -3.57
N ALA A 72 -0.56 -11.21 -3.03
CA ALA A 72 -0.14 -11.31 -1.64
C ALA A 72 -1.28 -11.02 -0.65
N LYS A 73 -2.07 -9.95 -0.85
CA LYS A 73 -3.25 -9.68 -0.03
C LYS A 73 -4.23 -10.85 -0.05
N SER A 74 -4.43 -11.47 -1.22
CA SER A 74 -5.28 -12.66 -1.32
C SER A 74 -4.72 -13.86 -0.54
N ARG A 75 -3.40 -14.08 -0.56
CA ARG A 75 -2.73 -15.13 0.22
C ARG A 75 -2.83 -14.89 1.73
N TYR A 76 -2.61 -13.65 2.14
CA TYR A 76 -2.80 -13.22 3.53
C TYR A 76 -4.21 -13.55 4.04
N ARG A 77 -5.25 -13.23 3.27
CA ARG A 77 -6.64 -13.54 3.66
C ARG A 77 -6.96 -15.03 3.68
N GLN A 78 -6.14 -15.86 3.06
CA GLN A 78 -6.23 -17.32 3.12
C GLN A 78 -5.41 -17.91 4.27
N GLY A 79 -4.68 -17.09 5.03
CA GLY A 79 -3.77 -17.54 6.09
C GLY A 79 -2.41 -18.03 5.59
N ASP A 80 -2.14 -17.91 4.29
CA ASP A 80 -0.88 -18.31 3.65
C ASP A 80 0.10 -17.14 3.71
N TYR A 81 0.58 -16.85 4.92
CA TYR A 81 1.41 -15.68 5.21
C TYR A 81 2.80 -15.78 4.59
N ASP A 82 3.38 -16.97 4.51
CA ASP A 82 4.67 -17.18 3.84
C ASP A 82 4.61 -16.86 2.36
N SER A 83 3.56 -17.28 1.66
CA SER A 83 3.40 -16.94 0.24
C SER A 83 3.06 -15.46 0.05
N ALA A 84 2.32 -14.85 0.98
CA ALA A 84 2.08 -13.42 0.96
C ALA A 84 3.39 -12.63 1.06
N GLU A 85 4.23 -12.96 2.03
CA GLU A 85 5.54 -12.31 2.23
C GLU A 85 6.45 -12.45 1.00
N ARG A 86 6.60 -13.66 0.43
CA ARG A 86 7.42 -13.85 -0.78
C ARG A 86 6.95 -12.99 -1.95
N LEU A 87 5.63 -12.92 -2.18
CA LEU A 87 5.05 -12.10 -3.24
C LEU A 87 5.28 -10.60 -3.00
N LEU A 88 5.29 -10.16 -1.74
CA LEU A 88 5.58 -8.77 -1.36
C LEU A 88 7.06 -8.45 -1.56
N ASP A 89 7.97 -9.34 -1.19
CA ASP A 89 9.41 -9.20 -1.46
C ASP A 89 9.67 -9.06 -2.98
N GLU A 90 8.96 -9.80 -3.80
CA GLU A 90 9.04 -9.67 -5.26
C GLU A 90 8.42 -8.38 -5.80
N ALA A 91 7.35 -7.88 -5.17
CA ALA A 91 6.69 -6.64 -5.55
C ALA A 91 7.55 -5.41 -5.21
N LEU A 92 8.20 -5.41 -4.04
CA LEU A 92 9.06 -4.34 -3.54
C LEU A 92 10.26 -4.06 -4.47
N LYS A 93 10.67 -5.04 -5.30
CA LYS A 93 11.74 -4.86 -6.30
C LYS A 93 11.39 -3.84 -7.39
N ASP A 94 10.11 -3.56 -7.64
CA ASP A 94 9.66 -2.54 -8.62
C ASP A 94 9.77 -1.12 -8.07
N GLY A 95 9.90 -0.94 -6.74
CA GLY A 95 10.02 0.37 -6.10
C GLY A 95 8.74 1.23 -6.13
N LYS A 96 7.64 0.71 -6.67
CA LYS A 96 6.31 1.34 -6.66
C LYS A 96 5.50 0.85 -5.45
N GLU A 97 4.58 1.68 -4.97
CA GLU A 97 3.69 1.36 -3.83
C GLU A 97 4.45 0.95 -2.54
N GLN A 98 5.67 1.44 -2.32
CA GLN A 98 6.55 1.00 -1.22
C GLN A 98 5.86 1.01 0.14
N ALA A 99 5.20 2.12 0.51
CA ALA A 99 4.50 2.23 1.80
C ALA A 99 3.49 1.10 2.01
N ARG A 100 2.57 0.95 1.05
CA ARG A 100 1.55 -0.11 1.08
C ARG A 100 2.17 -1.50 1.11
N LEU A 101 3.19 -1.78 0.30
CA LEU A 101 3.79 -3.11 0.20
C LEU A 101 4.54 -3.48 1.48
N HIS A 102 5.29 -2.53 2.06
CA HIS A 102 5.94 -2.72 3.37
C HIS A 102 4.89 -2.92 4.48
N TYR A 103 3.80 -2.16 4.47
CA TYR A 103 2.68 -2.35 5.40
C TYR A 103 2.03 -3.74 5.28
N ASP A 104 1.69 -4.17 4.06
CA ASP A 104 1.12 -5.50 3.80
C ASP A 104 2.11 -6.62 4.21
N ARG A 105 3.43 -6.38 4.12
CA ARG A 105 4.49 -7.32 4.52
C ARG A 105 4.61 -7.42 6.03
N GLY A 106 4.62 -6.28 6.72
CA GLY A 106 4.59 -6.22 8.18
C GLY A 106 3.37 -6.94 8.76
N ASN A 107 2.21 -6.82 8.10
CA ASN A 107 1.01 -7.56 8.46
C ASN A 107 1.21 -9.07 8.35
N ALA A 108 1.79 -9.56 7.25
CA ALA A 108 2.07 -10.98 7.07
C ALA A 108 3.05 -11.50 8.14
N GLN A 109 4.13 -10.78 8.39
CA GLN A 109 5.15 -11.13 9.41
C GLN A 109 4.57 -11.12 10.83
N TYR A 110 3.75 -10.13 11.17
CA TYR A 110 3.06 -10.09 12.47
C TYR A 110 2.16 -11.31 12.70
N ARG A 111 1.47 -11.77 11.64
CA ARG A 111 0.63 -12.98 11.71
C ARG A 111 1.44 -14.26 11.83
N LYS A 112 2.68 -14.26 11.34
CA LYS A 112 3.65 -15.34 11.52
C LYS A 112 4.35 -15.33 12.87
N ASP A 113 4.10 -14.31 13.70
CA ASP A 113 4.82 -14.05 14.96
C ASP A 113 6.30 -13.62 14.77
N ASP A 114 6.67 -13.22 13.55
CA ASP A 114 7.99 -12.68 13.22
C ASP A 114 8.04 -11.18 13.57
N LEU A 115 7.92 -10.87 14.87
CA LEU A 115 7.70 -9.50 15.36
C LEU A 115 8.84 -8.53 15.01
N ASP A 116 10.09 -8.99 15.01
CA ASP A 116 11.23 -8.14 14.65
C ASP A 116 11.15 -7.69 13.19
N GLN A 117 10.86 -8.62 12.27
CA GLN A 117 10.72 -8.26 10.87
C GLN A 117 9.47 -7.41 10.62
N ALA A 118 8.39 -7.64 11.38
CA ALA A 118 7.21 -6.82 11.30
C ALA A 118 7.50 -5.36 11.68
N LEU A 119 8.29 -5.10 12.73
CA LEU A 119 8.74 -3.74 13.08
C LEU A 119 9.51 -3.11 11.94
N GLU A 120 10.50 -3.80 11.37
CA GLU A 120 11.28 -3.28 10.23
C GLU A 120 10.39 -2.95 9.04
N SER A 121 9.42 -3.81 8.72
CA SER A 121 8.49 -3.58 7.63
C SER A 121 7.56 -2.40 7.91
N TYR A 122 6.99 -2.26 9.12
CA TYR A 122 6.15 -1.11 9.44
C TYR A 122 6.95 0.20 9.51
N LYS A 123 8.19 0.16 10.00
CA LYS A 123 9.12 1.30 9.94
C LYS A 123 9.37 1.74 8.50
N ALA A 124 9.68 0.79 7.62
CA ALA A 124 9.84 1.07 6.20
C ALA A 124 8.56 1.64 5.55
N ALA A 125 7.38 1.19 6.00
CA ALA A 125 6.11 1.76 5.56
C ALA A 125 5.94 3.22 6.02
N MET A 126 6.20 3.51 7.30
CA MET A 126 6.15 4.87 7.87
C MET A 126 7.16 5.82 7.23
N LEU A 127 8.35 5.34 6.86
CA LEU A 127 9.35 6.13 6.14
C LEU A 127 8.93 6.43 4.69
N ALA A 128 8.16 5.54 4.06
CA ALA A 128 7.67 5.71 2.70
C ALA A 128 6.39 6.57 2.62
N ASP A 129 5.54 6.52 3.66
CA ASP A 129 4.37 7.38 3.83
C ASP A 129 4.27 7.81 5.32
N PRO A 130 4.83 8.99 5.66
CA PRO A 130 4.82 9.50 7.03
C PRO A 130 3.43 9.75 7.62
N ASP A 131 2.40 9.87 6.78
CA ASP A 131 1.02 10.14 7.20
C ASP A 131 0.19 8.87 7.45
N ASP A 132 0.75 7.68 7.14
CA ASP A 132 0.08 6.40 7.31
C ASP A 132 -0.11 6.06 8.81
N GLN A 133 -1.28 6.41 9.33
CA GLN A 133 -1.67 6.13 10.72
C GLN A 133 -1.84 4.64 10.99
N ASP A 134 -2.19 3.84 9.98
CA ASP A 134 -2.34 2.40 10.13
C ASP A 134 -0.96 1.75 10.33
N ALA A 135 0.07 2.21 9.60
CA ALA A 135 1.44 1.75 9.78
C ALA A 135 1.97 2.10 11.18
N LYS A 136 1.75 3.34 11.65
CA LYS A 136 2.11 3.77 13.02
C LYS A 136 1.43 2.92 14.08
N SER A 137 0.12 2.74 13.99
CA SER A 137 -0.68 1.96 14.94
C SER A 137 -0.24 0.49 14.99
N ASN A 138 0.08 -0.09 13.82
CA ASN A 138 0.55 -1.47 13.75
C ASN A 138 1.98 -1.64 14.28
N TYR A 139 2.87 -0.67 14.09
CA TYR A 139 4.19 -0.67 14.71
C TYR A 139 4.07 -0.67 16.23
N GLU A 140 3.28 0.25 16.80
CA GLU A 140 2.98 0.30 18.25
C GLU A 140 2.36 -1.01 18.77
N LEU A 141 1.45 -1.62 18.01
CA LEU A 141 0.88 -2.91 18.36
C LEU A 141 1.96 -3.99 18.48
N VAL A 142 2.93 -4.00 17.57
CA VAL A 142 4.06 -4.94 17.62
C VAL A 142 4.97 -4.64 18.80
N LEU A 143 5.28 -3.37 19.08
CA LEU A 143 6.04 -2.95 20.26
C LEU A 143 5.39 -3.45 21.54
N ASN A 144 4.09 -3.18 21.69
CA ASN A 144 3.30 -3.62 22.84
C ASN A 144 3.27 -5.14 22.96
N ARG A 145 3.24 -5.87 21.84
CA ARG A 145 3.30 -7.33 21.83
C ARG A 145 4.67 -7.86 22.26
N LYS A 146 5.76 -7.24 21.80
CA LYS A 146 7.13 -7.53 22.27
C LYS A 146 7.33 -7.17 23.74
N GLY A 147 6.65 -6.12 24.21
CA GLY A 147 6.63 -5.63 25.59
C GLY A 147 5.53 -6.23 26.49
N TYR A 148 4.74 -7.21 26.00
CA TYR A 148 3.68 -7.81 26.79
C TYR A 148 4.26 -8.78 27.83
N LYS A 149 4.70 -8.26 28.98
CA LYS A 149 4.82 -9.02 30.23
C LYS A 149 3.41 -9.29 30.77
N LYS A 150 2.94 -10.54 30.66
CA LYS A 150 1.81 -11.00 31.48
C LYS A 150 2.26 -10.90 32.96
N PRO A 151 1.50 -10.25 33.86
CA PRO A 151 2.04 -9.74 35.11
C PRO A 151 2.35 -10.84 36.14
N GLN A 152 3.51 -10.74 36.81
CA GLN A 152 3.61 -10.90 38.26
C GLN A 152 4.40 -9.71 38.83
N LYS A 153 3.91 -9.17 39.95
CA LYS A 153 4.52 -8.05 40.67
C LYS A 153 5.85 -8.50 41.26
N GLU A 154 6.93 -7.80 40.97
CA GLU A 154 8.08 -7.74 41.87
C GLU A 154 8.86 -6.45 41.64
N ASP A 155 9.07 -5.73 42.75
CA ASP A 155 9.89 -4.52 42.88
C ASP A 155 11.30 -4.79 42.39
N TYR A 156 11.75 -4.05 41.38
CA TYR A 156 13.18 -3.82 41.18
C TYR A 156 13.42 -2.36 40.79
N GLN A 157 14.40 -1.77 41.48
CA GLN A 157 14.92 -0.43 41.27
C GLN A 157 15.86 -0.44 40.05
N GLU A 158 15.66 0.50 39.14
CA GLU A 158 16.38 0.65 37.87
C GLU A 158 17.54 1.64 38.03
N ASP A 159 18.78 1.12 37.92
CA ASP A 159 19.95 1.89 37.50
C ASP A 159 20.07 1.69 35.98
N GLU A 160 19.67 2.68 35.16
CA GLU A 160 19.64 2.55 33.69
C GLU A 160 20.88 3.15 33.00
N GLN A 161 21.63 2.27 32.32
CA GLN A 161 22.34 2.64 31.11
C GLN A 161 21.33 2.67 29.95
N GLU A 162 21.31 3.75 29.18
CA GLU A 162 20.44 3.95 28.01
C GLU A 162 20.64 2.82 26.98
N GLN A 163 19.80 1.78 27.06
CA GLN A 163 19.72 0.74 26.05
C GLN A 163 18.74 1.17 24.96
N GLU A 164 19.07 0.93 23.69
CA GLU A 164 18.12 1.11 22.59
C GLU A 164 16.96 0.14 22.78
N THR A 165 15.82 0.67 23.23
CA THR A 165 14.58 -0.09 23.32
C THR A 165 13.78 0.09 22.03
N PRO A 166 12.91 -0.88 21.67
CA PRO A 166 11.97 -0.70 20.57
C PRO A 166 11.07 0.54 20.70
N GLN A 167 10.79 0.99 21.94
CA GLN A 167 10.05 2.22 22.19
C GLN A 167 10.89 3.47 21.84
N ASN A 168 12.16 3.50 22.25
CA ASN A 168 13.07 4.59 21.89
C ASN A 168 13.25 4.67 20.36
N ASP A 169 13.32 3.52 19.65
CA ASP A 169 13.36 3.49 18.18
C ASP A 169 12.11 4.11 17.54
N TYR A 170 10.92 3.82 18.08
CA TYR A 170 9.68 4.42 17.62
C TYR A 170 9.68 5.94 17.74
N ASP A 171 10.01 6.45 18.94
CA ASP A 171 10.01 7.88 19.25
C ASP A 171 11.06 8.60 18.39
N ASN A 172 12.25 8.02 18.24
CA ASN A 172 13.30 8.55 17.35
C ASN A 172 12.84 8.58 15.89
N THR A 173 12.15 7.53 15.42
CA THR A 173 11.63 7.46 14.05
C THR A 173 10.55 8.50 13.81
N LEU A 174 9.60 8.68 14.74
CA LEU A 174 8.56 9.71 14.62
C LEU A 174 9.13 11.12 14.62
N ASN A 175 10.06 11.41 15.53
CA ASN A 175 10.71 12.72 15.58
C ASN A 175 11.42 13.04 14.25
N ALA A 176 12.10 12.06 13.66
CA ALA A 176 12.76 12.22 12.37
C ALA A 176 11.76 12.48 11.22
N LEU A 177 10.60 11.80 11.25
CA LEU A 177 9.54 12.01 10.27
C LEU A 177 8.90 13.39 10.39
N ASP A 178 8.62 13.85 11.61
CA ASP A 178 8.05 15.18 11.88
C ASP A 178 9.01 16.30 11.46
N GLU A 179 10.30 16.12 11.71
CA GLU A 179 11.34 17.04 11.23
C GLU A 179 11.36 17.09 9.70
N GLN A 180 11.36 15.93 9.03
CA GLN A 180 11.32 15.86 7.57
C GLN A 180 10.08 16.59 7.00
N GLU A 181 8.91 16.37 7.58
CA GLU A 181 7.67 17.04 7.17
C GLU A 181 7.76 18.57 7.36
N SER A 182 8.34 19.02 8.47
CA SER A 182 8.57 20.45 8.73
C SER A 182 9.48 21.11 7.67
N LEU A 183 10.54 20.40 7.26
CA LEU A 183 11.47 20.86 6.23
C LEU A 183 10.80 20.89 4.85
N ASP A 184 9.98 19.90 4.53
CA ASP A 184 9.26 19.84 3.25
C ASP A 184 8.21 20.96 3.13
N ARG A 185 7.51 21.29 4.22
CA ARG A 185 6.64 22.49 4.27
C ARG A 185 7.41 23.77 3.99
N GLN A 186 8.55 23.99 4.65
CA GLN A 186 9.38 25.17 4.43
C GLN A 186 9.88 25.26 2.98
N ARG A 187 10.26 24.13 2.37
CA ARG A 187 10.68 24.07 0.96
C ARG A 187 9.54 24.43 0.00
N GLN A 188 8.32 23.96 0.25
CA GLN A 188 7.14 24.31 -0.56
C GLN A 188 6.76 25.79 -0.44
N ASP A 189 6.81 26.35 0.78
CA ASP A 189 6.55 27.76 1.02
C ASP A 189 7.57 28.67 0.32
N HIS A 190 8.84 28.26 0.25
CA HIS A 190 9.86 29.00 -0.51
C HIS A 190 9.70 28.88 -2.03
N GLN A 191 9.25 27.73 -2.56
CA GLN A 191 8.98 27.58 -4.00
C GLN A 191 7.78 28.40 -4.47
N THR A 192 6.78 28.59 -3.61
CA THR A 192 5.59 29.41 -3.93
C THR A 192 5.85 30.93 -3.85
N GLN A 193 6.97 31.34 -3.24
CA GLN A 193 7.38 32.75 -3.12
C GLN A 193 8.35 33.23 -4.22
N ILE A 194 8.83 32.36 -5.13
CA ILE A 194 9.64 32.81 -6.28
C ILE A 194 8.74 33.69 -7.16
N PRO A 195 9.04 35.00 -7.32
CA PRO A 195 8.24 35.87 -8.16
C PRO A 195 8.28 35.32 -9.59
N ARG A 196 7.11 35.06 -10.20
CA ARG A 196 7.06 34.86 -11.66
C ARG A 196 7.43 36.19 -12.29
N GLU A 197 8.70 36.37 -12.60
CA GLU A 197 9.15 37.49 -13.41
C GLU A 197 8.35 37.47 -14.71
N ARG A 198 7.53 38.51 -14.87
CA ARG A 198 6.67 38.75 -16.03
C ARG A 198 7.58 39.01 -17.23
N TRP A 199 7.68 38.03 -18.11
CA TRP A 199 8.21 38.23 -19.45
C TRP A 199 7.11 38.84 -20.33
N TRP A 200 7.08 40.16 -20.38
CA TRP A 200 6.59 40.96 -21.51
C TRP A 200 7.30 42.31 -21.52
#